data_AF-A0A7C4NGQ8-F1
#
_entry.id   AF-A0A7C4NGQ8-F1
#
_cell.length_a   1.000
_cell.length_b   1.000
_cell.length_c   1.000
_cell.angle_alpha   90.00
_cell.angle_beta   90.00
_cell.angle_gamma   90.00
#
_symmetry.space_group_name_H-M   'P 1'
#
loop_
_entity.id
_entity.type
_entity.pdbx_description
1 polymer ?
#
loop_
_entity_poly.entity_id
_entity_poly.type
_entity_poly.pdbx_seq_one_letter_code
_entity_poly.pdbx_strand_id
1 'polypeptide(L)'
;MNEKQILKELKKLKKIQPDKNWVFSTKREILGENFQTFPIFQYIFSVSAITLFFFIALFQFSNSALPGEPLYFFKKAKENFLAKFIKEKEPEIKIEAFKQRTEELKKIVEEKKTKKLPKGIEELKNQAKDTSKVLNQKKVKPKDLTKAMASLQNIKEVEKNLGVDLESEITDYQKSLENQIKLIIGDLEQRTLSEKQKEVLESAKKDLEDKNLESALTKILSLNNIEE
;
A
#
# COMPACT_ATOMS: atom_id res chain seq x y z
N MET A 1 15.99 28.86 61.86
CA MET A 1 15.21 28.41 60.68
C MET A 1 15.60 26.96 60.40
N ASN A 2 14.65 26.03 60.26
CA ASN A 2 14.93 24.58 60.21
C ASN A 2 15.10 24.11 58.75
N GLU A 3 16.02 23.17 58.46
CA GLU A 3 16.32 22.67 57.10
C GLU A 3 15.07 22.21 56.34
N LYS A 4 14.11 21.59 57.05
CA LYS A 4 12.84 21.16 56.48
C LYS A 4 12.00 22.32 55.94
N GLN A 5 12.09 23.50 56.54
CA GLN A 5 11.41 24.71 56.06
C GLN A 5 12.09 25.25 54.80
N ILE A 6 13.42 25.26 54.75
CA ILE A 6 14.20 25.69 53.57
C ILE A 6 13.88 24.80 52.37
N LEU A 7 13.88 23.47 52.55
CA LEU A 7 13.52 22.51 51.51
C LEU A 7 12.08 22.69 50.99
N LYS A 8 11.14 23.07 51.87
CA LYS A 8 9.75 23.33 51.50
C LYS A 8 9.62 24.60 50.67
N GLU A 9 10.34 25.66 51.01
CA GLU A 9 10.35 26.92 50.24
C GLU A 9 11.10 26.77 48.90
N LEU A 10 12.23 26.06 48.85
CA LEU A 10 12.92 25.74 47.59
C LEU A 10 12.04 24.93 46.63
N LYS A 11 11.24 23.98 47.14
CA LYS A 11 10.27 23.23 46.32
C LYS A 11 9.15 24.13 45.76
N LYS A 12 8.76 25.20 46.46
CA LYS A 12 7.81 26.19 45.92
C LYS A 12 8.42 27.00 44.79
N LEU A 13 9.68 27.44 44.95
CA LEU A 13 10.40 28.19 43.91
C LEU A 13 10.57 27.39 42.61
N LYS A 14 10.77 26.07 42.70
CA LYS A 14 10.88 25.18 41.52
C LYS A 14 9.60 25.10 40.69
N LYS A 15 8.44 25.48 41.24
CA LYS A 15 7.15 25.54 40.53
C LYS A 15 6.90 26.89 39.86
N ILE A 16 7.67 27.93 40.18
CA ILE A 16 7.54 29.24 39.56
C ILE A 16 8.23 29.15 38.21
N GLN A 17 7.46 29.19 37.13
CA GLN A 17 8.02 29.32 35.79
C GLN A 17 8.59 30.73 35.66
N PRO A 18 9.82 30.88 35.13
CA PRO A 18 10.36 32.20 34.85
C PRO A 18 9.46 32.90 33.83
N ASP A 19 9.33 34.22 34.00
CA ASP A 19 8.54 35.02 33.08
C ASP A 19 9.04 34.83 31.64
N LYS A 20 8.11 34.57 30.72
CA LYS A 20 8.46 34.22 29.33
C LYS A 20 9.21 35.35 28.65
N ASN A 21 8.90 36.60 28.98
CA ASN A 21 9.58 37.76 28.40
C ASN A 21 11.00 37.88 28.94
N TRP A 22 11.20 37.60 30.23
CA TRP A 22 12.55 37.56 30.81
C TRP A 22 13.41 36.46 30.16
N VAL A 23 12.89 35.23 30.02
CA VAL A 23 13.62 34.14 29.33
C VAL A 23 13.94 34.51 27.89
N PHE A 24 13.01 35.15 27.20
CA PHE A 24 13.21 35.57 25.81
C PHE A 24 14.27 36.67 25.69
N SER A 25 14.21 37.70 26.54
CA SER A 25 15.20 38.78 26.59
C SER A 25 16.60 38.26 26.92
N THR A 26 16.72 37.40 27.93
CA THR A 26 18.01 36.79 28.30
C THR A 26 18.55 35.90 27.17
N LYS A 27 17.69 35.15 26.46
CA LYS A 27 18.11 34.39 25.28
C LYS A 27 18.60 35.31 24.16
N ARG A 28 17.90 36.41 23.89
CA ARG A 28 18.28 37.39 22.87
C ARG A 28 19.58 38.11 23.22
N GLU A 29 19.83 38.36 24.49
CA GLU A 29 21.05 38.99 25.00
C GLU A 29 22.25 38.04 24.95
N ILE A 30 22.09 36.79 25.41
CA ILE A 30 23.14 35.75 25.35
C ILE A 30 23.49 35.39 23.91
N LEU A 31 22.49 35.32 23.03
CA LEU A 31 22.67 34.84 21.66
C LEU A 31 22.88 35.98 20.65
N GLY A 32 22.77 37.24 21.09
CA GLY A 32 22.83 38.44 20.26
C GLY A 32 21.55 38.72 19.47
N GLU A 33 21.26 40.01 19.21
CA GLU A 33 20.12 40.45 18.38
C GLU A 33 20.22 39.99 16.93
N ASN A 34 21.45 39.76 16.47
CA ASN A 34 21.74 39.19 15.17
C ASN A 34 22.18 37.74 15.36
N PHE A 35 21.22 36.84 15.51
CA PHE A 35 21.43 35.46 15.05
C PHE A 35 21.63 35.53 13.53
N GLN A 36 22.81 35.99 13.08
CA GLN A 36 23.30 35.68 11.76
C GLN A 36 23.30 34.16 11.72
N THR A 37 22.29 33.59 11.04
CA THR A 37 22.23 32.16 10.75
C THR A 37 23.62 31.77 10.31
N PHE A 38 24.35 30.97 11.11
CA PHE A 38 25.73 30.61 10.78
C PHE A 38 25.76 30.22 9.30
N PRO A 39 26.75 30.65 8.50
CA PRO A 39 26.78 30.40 7.05
C PRO A 39 26.64 28.90 6.71
N ILE A 40 27.00 28.04 7.67
CA ILE A 40 26.80 26.59 7.62
C ILE A 40 25.30 26.22 7.55
N PHE A 41 24.40 26.89 8.29
CA PHE A 41 22.96 26.66 8.17
C PHE A 41 22.40 27.11 6.82
N GLN A 42 22.84 28.24 6.25
CA GLN A 42 22.41 28.67 4.91
C GLN A 42 22.87 27.68 3.81
N TYR A 43 24.07 27.12 3.95
CA TYR A 43 24.59 26.07 3.06
C TYR A 43 23.88 24.72 3.27
N ILE A 44 23.61 24.33 4.52
CA ILE A 44 22.82 23.13 4.82
C ILE A 44 21.41 23.27 4.24
N PHE A 45 20.73 24.42 4.36
CA PHE A 45 19.40 24.60 3.78
C PHE A 45 19.41 24.58 2.24
N SER A 46 20.43 25.11 1.57
CA SER A 46 20.51 25.09 0.10
C SER A 46 20.88 23.70 -0.45
N VAL A 47 21.88 23.03 0.13
CA VAL A 47 22.26 21.66 -0.28
C VAL A 47 21.19 20.64 0.13
N SER A 48 20.55 20.79 1.30
CA SER A 48 19.44 19.92 1.71
C SER A 48 18.19 20.12 0.86
N ALA A 49 17.86 21.35 0.44
CA ALA A 49 16.73 21.59 -0.46
C ALA A 49 16.98 20.97 -1.85
N ILE A 50 18.19 21.11 -2.40
CA ILE A 50 18.56 20.52 -3.69
C ILE A 50 18.53 19.00 -3.61
N THR A 51 19.13 18.40 -2.58
CA THR A 51 19.10 16.94 -2.39
C THR A 51 17.67 16.42 -2.19
N LEU A 52 16.85 17.11 -1.39
CA LEU A 52 15.44 16.76 -1.23
C LEU A 52 14.68 16.84 -2.55
N PHE A 53 14.92 17.87 -3.36
CA PHE A 53 14.35 17.99 -4.70
C PHE A 53 14.77 16.84 -5.61
N PHE A 54 16.05 16.46 -5.60
CA PHE A 54 16.54 15.28 -6.33
C PHE A 54 15.85 14.00 -5.87
N PHE A 55 15.65 13.80 -4.56
CA PHE A 55 14.91 12.65 -4.04
C PHE A 55 13.45 12.64 -4.50
N ILE A 56 12.77 13.79 -4.48
CA ILE A 56 11.39 13.92 -4.97
C ILE A 56 11.32 13.61 -6.48
N ALA A 57 12.24 14.17 -7.27
CA ALA A 57 12.31 13.93 -8.71
C ALA A 57 12.54 12.45 -9.03
N LEU A 58 13.54 11.82 -8.39
CA LEU A 58 13.82 10.39 -8.53
C LEU A 58 12.59 9.53 -8.19
N PHE A 59 11.83 9.94 -7.18
CA PHE A 59 10.60 9.26 -6.78
C PHE A 59 9.52 9.35 -7.86
N GLN A 60 9.36 10.51 -8.51
CA GLN A 60 8.41 10.67 -9.61
C GLN A 60 8.82 9.83 -10.83
N PHE A 61 10.08 9.88 -11.23
CA PHE A 61 10.58 9.11 -12.37
C PHE A 61 10.53 7.58 -12.14
N SER A 62 10.69 7.12 -10.89
CA SER A 62 10.63 5.69 -10.57
C SER A 62 9.27 5.05 -10.81
N ASN A 63 8.16 5.82 -10.77
CA ASN A 63 6.82 5.24 -10.94
C ASN A 63 6.62 4.65 -12.36
N SER A 64 7.31 5.22 -13.35
CA SER A 64 7.27 4.81 -14.76
C SER A 64 8.33 3.77 -15.12
N ALA A 65 9.22 3.42 -14.18
CA ALA A 65 10.31 2.49 -14.44
C ALA A 65 9.79 1.06 -14.63
N LEU A 66 10.27 0.38 -15.67
CA LEU A 66 9.93 -1.01 -15.96
C LEU A 66 10.87 -1.99 -15.25
N PRO A 67 10.44 -3.25 -15.03
CA PRO A 67 11.30 -4.33 -14.57
C PRO A 67 12.64 -4.39 -15.31
N GLY A 68 13.73 -4.36 -14.54
CA GLY A 68 15.10 -4.38 -15.04
C GLY A 68 15.72 -3.01 -15.33
N GLU A 69 15.00 -1.90 -15.12
CA GLU A 69 15.57 -0.56 -15.18
C GLU A 69 16.19 -0.13 -13.83
N PRO A 70 17.23 0.72 -13.80
CA PRO A 70 17.90 1.12 -12.56
C PRO A 70 16.96 1.74 -11.51
N LEU A 71 15.98 2.54 -11.94
CA LEU A 71 15.05 3.23 -11.04
C LEU A 71 13.94 2.31 -10.49
N TYR A 72 13.81 1.09 -10.99
CA TYR A 72 12.80 0.13 -10.55
C TYR A 72 13.00 -0.31 -9.09
N PHE A 73 14.25 -0.30 -8.61
CA PHE A 73 14.56 -0.56 -7.20
C PHE A 73 13.83 0.39 -6.25
N PHE A 74 13.75 1.69 -6.58
CA PHE A 74 13.07 2.67 -5.75
C PHE A 74 11.56 2.43 -5.68
N LYS A 75 10.96 1.96 -6.78
CA LYS A 75 9.54 1.58 -6.82
C LYS A 75 9.26 0.43 -5.84
N LYS A 76 10.05 -0.64 -5.88
CA LYS A 76 9.94 -1.76 -4.91
C LYS A 76 10.19 -1.32 -3.47
N ALA A 77 11.18 -0.45 -3.24
CA ALA A 77 11.49 0.06 -1.91
C ALA A 77 10.29 0.84 -1.32
N LYS A 78 9.65 1.70 -2.12
CA LYS A 78 8.44 2.43 -1.75
C LYS A 78 7.29 1.49 -1.38
N GLU A 79 6.99 0.50 -2.22
CA GLU A 79 5.91 -0.47 -1.98
C GLU A 79 6.13 -1.23 -0.66
N ASN A 80 7.34 -1.74 -0.44
CA ASN A 80 7.69 -2.47 0.77
C ASN A 80 7.67 -1.57 2.01
N PHE A 81 8.08 -0.31 1.88
CA PHE A 81 7.98 0.66 2.97
C PHE A 81 6.51 0.91 3.34
N LEU A 82 5.65 1.21 2.35
CA LEU A 82 4.23 1.43 2.59
C LEU A 82 3.54 0.22 3.22
N ALA A 83 3.82 -0.99 2.73
CA ALA A 83 3.26 -2.22 3.29
C ALA A 83 3.67 -2.46 4.75
N LYS A 84 4.94 -2.17 5.10
CA LYS A 84 5.45 -2.36 6.47
C LYS A 84 4.95 -1.30 7.46
N PHE A 85 4.83 -0.04 7.02
CA PHE A 85 4.40 1.07 7.87
C PHE A 85 2.88 1.15 8.00
N ILE A 86 2.13 0.76 6.97
CA ILE A 86 0.66 0.78 6.95
C ILE A 86 0.13 -0.66 6.94
N LYS A 87 0.43 -1.42 8.00
CA LYS A 87 0.11 -2.87 8.12
C LYS A 87 -1.38 -3.20 7.90
N GLU A 88 -2.27 -2.28 8.24
CA GLU A 88 -3.72 -2.43 8.06
C GLU A 88 -4.10 -2.46 6.57
N LYS A 89 -3.43 -1.65 5.74
CA LYS A 89 -3.65 -1.59 4.29
C LYS A 89 -2.73 -2.51 3.50
N GLU A 90 -1.95 -3.35 4.17
CA GLU A 90 -1.01 -4.26 3.50
C GLU A 90 -1.65 -5.10 2.39
N PRO A 91 -2.85 -5.71 2.56
CA PRO A 91 -3.49 -6.46 1.48
C PRO A 91 -3.83 -5.57 0.28
N GLU A 92 -4.38 -4.38 0.51
CA GLU A 92 -4.70 -3.41 -0.55
C GLU A 92 -3.44 -2.99 -1.32
N ILE A 93 -2.36 -2.67 -0.59
CA ILE A 93 -1.07 -2.29 -1.18
C ILE A 93 -0.48 -3.42 -2.03
N LYS A 94 -0.57 -4.67 -1.57
CA LYS A 94 -0.05 -5.83 -2.30
C LYS A 94 -0.89 -6.18 -3.53
N ILE A 95 -2.22 -6.03 -3.46
CA ILE A 95 -3.10 -6.13 -4.63
C ILE A 95 -2.75 -5.04 -5.65
N GLU A 96 -2.57 -3.79 -5.21
CA GLU A 96 -2.22 -2.69 -6.11
C GLU A 96 -0.85 -2.90 -6.75
N ALA A 97 0.14 -3.40 -6.00
CA ALA A 97 1.44 -3.77 -6.55
C ALA A 97 1.32 -4.89 -7.59
N PHE A 98 0.49 -5.91 -7.36
CA PHE A 98 0.23 -6.96 -8.35
C PHE A 98 -0.41 -6.43 -9.63
N LYS A 99 -1.41 -5.56 -9.49
CA LYS A 99 -2.00 -4.83 -10.62
C LYS A 99 -0.95 -4.05 -11.40
N GLN A 100 -0.07 -3.32 -10.69
CA GLN A 100 1.01 -2.57 -11.33
C GLN A 100 1.98 -3.48 -12.11
N ARG A 101 2.37 -4.65 -11.57
CA ARG A 101 3.21 -5.61 -12.30
C ARG A 101 2.50 -6.14 -13.55
N THR A 102 1.20 -6.34 -13.48
CA THR A 102 0.39 -6.75 -14.64
C THR A 102 0.39 -5.69 -15.74
N GLU A 103 0.17 -4.41 -15.38
CA GLU A 103 0.22 -3.29 -16.33
C GLU A 103 1.62 -3.07 -16.91
N GLU A 104 2.67 -3.23 -16.09
CA GLU A 104 4.05 -3.16 -16.57
C GLU A 104 4.36 -4.26 -17.57
N LEU A 105 3.88 -5.49 -17.32
CA LEU A 105 4.04 -6.59 -18.24
C LEU A 105 3.28 -6.31 -19.54
N LYS A 106 2.01 -5.87 -19.46
CA LYS A 106 1.22 -5.44 -20.61
C LYS A 106 1.95 -4.39 -21.45
N LYS A 107 2.50 -3.36 -20.81
CA LYS A 107 3.30 -2.32 -21.47
C LYS A 107 4.57 -2.87 -22.11
N ILE A 108 5.28 -3.81 -21.46
CA ILE A 108 6.45 -4.48 -22.05
C ILE A 108 6.07 -5.21 -23.36
N VAL A 109 4.91 -5.87 -23.37
CA VAL A 109 4.38 -6.59 -24.55
C VAL A 109 3.99 -5.61 -25.65
N GLU A 110 3.19 -4.59 -25.34
CA GLU A 110 2.74 -3.58 -26.30
C GLU A 110 3.91 -2.81 -26.94
N GLU A 111 4.91 -2.44 -26.13
CA GLU A 111 6.10 -1.74 -26.59
C GLU A 111 7.16 -2.69 -27.19
N LYS A 112 6.86 -3.99 -27.32
CA LYS A 112 7.75 -5.03 -27.87
C LYS A 112 9.14 -5.06 -27.22
N LYS A 113 9.21 -4.75 -25.91
CA LYS A 113 10.46 -4.73 -25.13
C LYS A 113 10.89 -6.14 -24.72
N THR A 114 11.10 -7.04 -25.69
CA THR A 114 11.36 -8.48 -25.48
C THR A 114 12.50 -8.76 -24.50
N LYS A 115 13.55 -7.95 -24.48
CA LYS A 115 14.67 -8.06 -23.51
C LYS A 115 14.25 -7.91 -22.04
N LYS A 116 13.13 -7.25 -21.77
CA LYS A 116 12.58 -7.03 -20.42
C LYS A 116 11.51 -8.05 -20.04
N LEU A 117 11.00 -8.82 -21.01
CA LEU A 117 9.90 -9.76 -20.80
C LEU A 117 10.22 -10.81 -19.72
N PRO A 118 11.40 -11.47 -19.71
CA PRO A 118 11.70 -12.46 -18.67
C PRO A 118 11.66 -11.86 -17.26
N LYS A 119 12.24 -10.66 -17.08
CA LYS A 119 12.21 -9.95 -15.80
C LYS A 119 10.80 -9.49 -15.42
N GLY A 120 9.98 -9.09 -16.39
CA GLY A 120 8.59 -8.73 -16.17
C GLY A 120 7.75 -9.91 -15.67
N ILE A 121 7.90 -11.08 -16.29
CA ILE A 121 7.23 -12.32 -15.87
C ILE A 121 7.70 -12.74 -14.47
N GLU A 122 9.01 -12.70 -14.22
CA GLU A 122 9.57 -13.04 -12.90
C GLU A 122 9.04 -12.11 -11.79
N GLU A 123 8.99 -10.80 -12.04
CA GLU A 123 8.46 -9.83 -11.09
C GLU A 123 6.95 -10.02 -10.86
N LEU A 124 6.18 -10.33 -11.91
CA LEU A 124 4.76 -10.67 -11.78
C LEU A 124 4.58 -11.91 -10.89
N LYS A 125 5.32 -12.99 -11.17
CA LYS A 125 5.28 -14.25 -10.39
C LYS A 125 5.64 -14.03 -8.92
N ASN A 126 6.73 -13.32 -8.66
CA ASN A 126 7.16 -12.99 -7.31
C ASN A 126 6.11 -12.15 -6.56
N GLN A 127 5.53 -11.16 -7.25
CA GLN A 127 4.47 -10.35 -6.67
C GLN A 127 3.19 -11.16 -6.43
N ALA A 128 2.80 -12.06 -7.33
CA ALA A 128 1.68 -12.97 -7.14
C ALA A 128 1.87 -13.80 -5.86
N LYS A 129 3.04 -14.41 -5.69
CA LYS A 129 3.38 -15.21 -4.50
C LYS A 129 3.31 -14.40 -3.21
N ASP A 130 3.85 -13.19 -3.22
CA ASP A 130 3.82 -12.31 -2.05
C ASP A 130 2.41 -11.83 -1.71
N THR A 131 1.61 -11.45 -2.71
CA THR A 131 0.22 -11.07 -2.50
C THR A 131 -0.59 -12.26 -1.98
N SER A 132 -0.39 -13.47 -2.53
CA SER A 132 -1.07 -14.70 -2.08
C SER A 132 -0.87 -14.97 -0.59
N LYS A 133 0.36 -14.82 -0.10
CA LYS A 133 0.67 -15.00 1.33
C LYS A 133 -0.15 -14.04 2.20
N VAL A 134 -0.24 -12.77 1.79
CA VAL A 134 -0.98 -11.76 2.55
C VAL A 134 -2.49 -12.02 2.49
N LEU A 135 -3.00 -12.38 1.31
CA LEU A 135 -4.41 -12.76 1.13
C LEU A 135 -4.78 -13.99 1.95
N ASN A 136 -3.89 -14.96 2.14
CA ASN A 136 -4.20 -16.13 2.99
C ASN A 136 -4.22 -15.80 4.49
N GLN A 137 -3.63 -14.68 4.90
CA GLN A 137 -3.48 -14.31 6.32
C GLN A 137 -4.46 -13.24 6.76
N LYS A 138 -4.98 -12.41 5.85
CA LYS A 138 -5.79 -11.24 6.17
C LYS A 138 -7.06 -11.22 5.34
N LYS A 139 -8.18 -10.85 5.98
CA LYS A 139 -9.44 -10.57 5.27
C LYS A 139 -9.28 -9.32 4.40
N VAL A 140 -9.81 -9.38 3.19
CA VAL A 140 -9.77 -8.28 2.22
C VAL A 140 -11.17 -7.76 1.96
N LYS A 141 -11.29 -6.45 1.72
CA LYS A 141 -12.56 -5.82 1.39
C LYS A 141 -13.01 -6.27 -0.01
N PRO A 142 -14.31 -6.54 -0.23
CA PRO A 142 -14.83 -6.94 -1.54
C PRO A 142 -14.42 -5.99 -2.69
N LYS A 143 -14.35 -4.68 -2.42
CA LYS A 143 -13.93 -3.66 -3.39
C LYS A 143 -12.47 -3.78 -3.84
N ASP A 144 -11.58 -4.30 -2.99
CA ASP A 144 -10.18 -4.51 -3.38
C ASP A 144 -10.01 -5.83 -4.14
N LEU A 145 -10.88 -6.81 -3.89
CA LEU A 145 -10.93 -8.04 -4.68
C LEU A 145 -11.35 -7.78 -6.14
N THR A 146 -12.15 -6.74 -6.44
CA THR A 146 -12.46 -6.42 -7.84
C THR A 146 -11.23 -5.93 -8.61
N LYS A 147 -10.34 -5.16 -7.96
CA LYS A 147 -9.05 -4.76 -8.56
C LYS A 147 -8.16 -5.98 -8.83
N ALA A 148 -8.18 -6.95 -7.92
CA ALA A 148 -7.48 -8.22 -8.10
C ALA A 148 -8.04 -9.01 -9.29
N MET A 149 -9.37 -9.10 -9.44
CA MET A 149 -10.02 -9.76 -10.58
C MET A 149 -9.70 -9.08 -11.92
N ALA A 150 -9.72 -7.75 -11.96
CA ALA A 150 -9.33 -7.01 -13.16
C ALA A 150 -7.87 -7.32 -13.57
N SER A 151 -6.99 -7.52 -12.59
CA SER A 151 -5.59 -7.92 -12.86
C SER A 151 -5.52 -9.31 -13.48
N LEU A 152 -6.33 -10.28 -13.02
CA LEU A 152 -6.40 -11.62 -13.64
C LEU A 152 -6.89 -11.56 -15.10
N GLN A 153 -7.87 -10.70 -15.41
CA GLN A 153 -8.34 -10.49 -16.78
C GLN A 153 -7.23 -9.93 -17.67
N ASN A 154 -6.50 -8.92 -17.18
CA ASN A 154 -5.38 -8.34 -17.92
C ASN A 154 -4.27 -9.37 -18.16
N ILE A 155 -4.05 -10.29 -17.22
CA ILE A 155 -3.10 -11.39 -17.42
C ILE A 155 -3.56 -12.31 -18.55
N LYS A 156 -4.84 -12.69 -18.61
CA LYS A 156 -5.40 -13.48 -19.73
C LYS A 156 -5.19 -12.80 -21.08
N GLU A 157 -5.38 -11.47 -21.13
CA GLU A 157 -5.14 -10.68 -22.34
C GLU A 157 -3.66 -10.70 -22.76
N VAL A 158 -2.76 -10.49 -21.78
CA VAL A 158 -1.30 -10.56 -22.00
C VAL A 158 -0.87 -11.96 -22.44
N GLU A 159 -1.43 -13.01 -21.82
CA GLU A 159 -1.20 -14.41 -22.15
C GLU A 159 -1.50 -14.70 -23.62
N LYS A 160 -2.69 -14.28 -24.07
CA LYS A 160 -3.13 -14.40 -25.46
C LYS A 160 -2.19 -13.70 -26.44
N ASN A 161 -1.65 -12.55 -26.05
CA ASN A 161 -0.73 -11.77 -26.89
C ASN A 161 0.68 -12.37 -26.94
N LEU A 162 1.12 -13.04 -25.87
CA LEU A 162 2.45 -13.64 -25.77
C LEU A 162 2.52 -15.08 -26.25
N GLY A 163 1.40 -15.82 -26.19
CA GLY A 163 1.39 -17.26 -26.44
C GLY A 163 2.14 -18.07 -25.37
N VAL A 164 2.25 -17.54 -24.16
CA VAL A 164 2.93 -18.16 -23.00
C VAL A 164 1.91 -18.32 -21.91
N ASP A 165 1.80 -19.50 -21.30
CA ASP A 165 0.91 -19.76 -20.14
C ASP A 165 1.41 -18.97 -18.89
N LEU A 166 0.68 -17.92 -18.51
CA LEU A 166 0.96 -17.09 -17.34
C LEU A 166 0.06 -17.46 -16.16
N GLU A 167 -1.11 -18.03 -16.41
CA GLU A 167 -2.02 -18.50 -15.37
C GLU A 167 -1.40 -19.57 -14.46
N SER A 168 -0.63 -20.50 -15.04
CA SER A 168 0.10 -21.52 -14.28
C SER A 168 1.12 -20.91 -13.31
N GLU A 169 1.71 -19.75 -13.65
CA GLU A 169 2.71 -19.06 -12.83
C GLU A 169 2.09 -18.30 -11.64
N ILE A 170 0.77 -18.06 -11.67
CA ILE A 170 0.04 -17.31 -10.63
C ILE A 170 -1.06 -18.13 -9.96
N THR A 171 -1.04 -19.46 -10.08
CA THR A 171 -2.08 -20.35 -9.54
C THR A 171 -2.29 -20.16 -8.03
N ASP A 172 -1.23 -19.90 -7.26
CA ASP A 172 -1.34 -19.62 -5.82
C ASP A 172 -2.18 -18.36 -5.55
N TYR A 173 -2.05 -17.34 -6.40
CA TYR A 173 -2.79 -16.09 -6.28
C TYR A 173 -4.26 -16.28 -6.61
N GLN A 174 -4.58 -17.05 -7.65
CA GLN A 174 -5.96 -17.41 -7.99
C GLN A 174 -6.62 -18.18 -6.83
N LYS A 175 -5.94 -19.17 -6.25
CA LYS A 175 -6.42 -19.92 -5.09
C LYS A 175 -6.64 -19.03 -3.87
N SER A 176 -5.72 -18.10 -3.60
CA SER A 176 -5.88 -17.13 -2.51
C SER A 176 -7.09 -16.23 -2.69
N LEU A 177 -7.39 -15.80 -3.93
CA LEU A 177 -8.59 -15.03 -4.23
C LEU A 177 -9.87 -15.85 -4.09
N GLU A 178 -9.86 -17.09 -4.56
CA GLU A 178 -10.96 -18.05 -4.37
C GLU A 178 -11.27 -18.22 -2.88
N ASN A 179 -10.24 -18.40 -2.04
CA ASN A 179 -10.39 -18.48 -0.59
C ASN A 179 -11.00 -17.21 0.01
N GLN A 180 -10.60 -16.02 -0.46
CA GLN A 180 -11.20 -14.76 0.01
C GLN A 180 -12.68 -14.65 -0.36
N ILE A 181 -13.06 -15.07 -1.57
CA ILE A 181 -14.47 -15.13 -1.98
C ILE A 181 -15.24 -16.13 -1.10
N LYS A 182 -14.67 -17.32 -0.83
CA LYS A 182 -15.26 -18.32 0.07
C LYS A 182 -15.51 -17.75 1.47
N LEU A 183 -14.56 -17.01 2.02
CA LEU A 183 -14.72 -16.34 3.32
C LEU A 183 -15.87 -15.33 3.31
N ILE A 184 -16.01 -14.56 2.22
CA ILE A 184 -17.10 -13.58 2.09
C ILE A 184 -18.45 -14.30 1.97
N ILE A 185 -18.54 -15.36 1.17
CA ILE A 185 -19.75 -16.19 1.07
C ILE A 185 -20.12 -16.75 2.44
N GLY A 186 -19.17 -17.34 3.17
CA GLY A 186 -19.42 -17.86 4.52
C GLY A 186 -19.88 -16.78 5.51
N ASP A 187 -19.31 -15.57 5.45
CA ASP A 187 -19.75 -14.43 6.25
C ASP A 187 -21.17 -13.94 5.85
N LEU A 188 -21.61 -14.17 4.61
CA LEU A 188 -22.95 -13.80 4.11
C LEU A 188 -24.00 -14.86 4.44
N GLU A 189 -23.65 -16.14 4.42
CA GLU A 189 -24.54 -17.25 4.81
C GLU A 189 -25.01 -17.15 6.27
N GLN A 190 -24.21 -16.52 7.12
CA GLN A 190 -24.54 -16.29 8.54
C GLN A 190 -25.49 -15.11 8.76
N ARG A 191 -25.83 -14.34 7.72
CA ARG A 191 -26.69 -13.16 7.83
C ARG A 191 -28.13 -13.51 7.50
N THR A 192 -29.04 -12.70 8.04
CA THR A 192 -30.43 -12.71 7.59
C THR A 192 -30.49 -12.08 6.20
N LEU A 193 -30.79 -12.89 5.19
CA LEU A 193 -30.95 -12.48 3.80
C LEU A 193 -32.40 -12.67 3.35
N SER A 194 -32.89 -11.80 2.48
CA SER A 194 -34.18 -11.98 1.79
C SER A 194 -34.12 -13.17 0.83
N GLU A 195 -35.27 -13.71 0.40
CA GLU A 195 -35.30 -14.84 -0.53
C GLU A 195 -34.57 -14.55 -1.85
N LYS A 196 -34.76 -13.34 -2.42
CA LYS A 196 -34.02 -12.89 -3.61
C LYS A 196 -32.50 -12.85 -3.36
N GLN A 197 -32.08 -12.39 -2.17
CA GLN A 197 -30.66 -12.35 -1.81
C GLN A 197 -30.08 -13.77 -1.63
N LYS A 198 -30.85 -14.73 -1.09
CA LYS A 198 -30.44 -16.14 -1.01
C LYS A 198 -30.26 -16.75 -2.39
N GLU A 199 -31.18 -16.51 -3.32
CA GLU A 199 -31.05 -16.97 -4.71
C GLU A 199 -29.78 -16.45 -5.38
N VAL A 200 -29.47 -15.16 -5.21
CA VAL A 200 -28.25 -14.57 -5.75
C VAL A 200 -27.00 -15.13 -5.06
N LEU A 201 -27.04 -15.39 -3.76
CA LEU A 201 -25.94 -16.02 -3.03
C LEU A 201 -25.68 -17.45 -3.50
N GLU A 202 -26.72 -18.26 -3.70
CA GLU A 202 -26.60 -19.62 -4.27
C GLU A 202 -26.02 -19.58 -5.69
N SER A 203 -26.48 -18.63 -6.50
CA SER A 203 -25.92 -18.40 -7.83
C SER A 203 -24.43 -18.01 -7.79
N ALA A 204 -24.01 -17.24 -6.77
CA ALA A 204 -22.60 -16.89 -6.57
C ALA A 204 -21.75 -18.08 -6.11
N LYS A 205 -22.30 -18.99 -5.29
CA LYS A 205 -21.63 -20.25 -4.91
C LYS A 205 -21.39 -21.14 -6.11
N LYS A 206 -22.40 -21.29 -6.97
CA LYS A 206 -22.28 -22.06 -8.20
C LYS A 206 -21.18 -21.50 -9.11
N ASP A 207 -21.15 -20.19 -9.31
CA ASP A 207 -20.08 -19.55 -10.09
C ASP A 207 -18.69 -19.82 -9.48
N LEU A 208 -18.58 -19.83 -8.16
CA LEU A 208 -17.33 -20.13 -7.46
C LEU A 208 -16.92 -21.60 -7.66
N GLU A 209 -17.85 -22.56 -7.60
CA GLU A 209 -17.61 -23.97 -7.90
C GLU A 209 -17.14 -24.19 -9.35
N ASP A 210 -17.74 -23.44 -10.28
CA ASP A 210 -17.37 -23.38 -11.69
C ASP A 210 -16.05 -22.60 -11.93
N LYS A 211 -15.35 -22.16 -10.87
CA LYS A 211 -14.14 -21.33 -10.90
C LYS A 211 -14.29 -19.98 -11.61
N ASN A 212 -15.52 -19.52 -11.80
CA ASN A 212 -15.83 -18.20 -12.33
C ASN A 212 -15.81 -17.15 -11.20
N LEU A 213 -14.60 -16.84 -10.73
CA LEU A 213 -14.37 -15.94 -9.58
C LEU A 213 -14.94 -14.53 -9.77
N GLU A 214 -14.89 -14.02 -11.01
CA GLU A 214 -15.39 -12.69 -11.33
C GLU A 214 -16.91 -12.60 -11.23
N SER A 215 -17.63 -13.58 -11.78
CA SER A 215 -19.08 -13.61 -11.72
C SER A 215 -19.56 -13.85 -10.29
N ALA A 216 -18.88 -14.74 -9.56
CA ALA A 216 -19.14 -14.97 -8.14
C ALA A 216 -19.00 -13.68 -7.32
N LEU A 217 -17.88 -12.95 -7.47
CA LEU A 217 -17.66 -11.69 -6.76
C LEU A 217 -18.66 -10.60 -7.17
N THR A 218 -19.02 -10.51 -8.45
CA THR A 218 -19.98 -9.53 -8.95
C THR A 218 -21.37 -9.76 -8.34
N LYS A 219 -21.84 -11.01 -8.30
CA LYS A 219 -23.10 -11.38 -7.65
C LYS A 219 -23.07 -11.05 -6.16
N ILE A 220 -21.99 -11.39 -5.46
CA ILE A 220 -21.79 -11.03 -4.05
C ILE A 220 -21.91 -9.53 -3.80
N LEU A 221 -21.29 -8.70 -4.66
CA LEU A 221 -21.34 -7.24 -4.53
C LEU A 221 -22.73 -6.69 -4.81
N SER A 222 -23.49 -7.34 -5.69
CA SER A 222 -24.85 -6.92 -6.05
C SER A 222 -25.86 -7.15 -4.93
N LEU A 223 -25.60 -8.04 -3.97
CA LEU A 223 -26.51 -8.37 -2.87
C LEU A 223 -26.94 -7.14 -2.05
N ASN A 224 -26.05 -6.15 -1.90
CA ASN A 224 -26.34 -4.92 -1.18
C ASN A 224 -27.26 -3.95 -1.94
N ASN A 225 -27.45 -4.17 -3.25
CA ASN A 225 -28.22 -3.31 -4.15
C ASN A 225 -29.56 -3.94 -4.55
N ILE A 226 -29.87 -5.15 -4.05
CA ILE A 226 -31.17 -5.78 -4.28
C ILE A 226 -32.14 -5.18 -3.26
N GLU A 227 -32.95 -4.23 -3.71
CA GLU A 227 -34.11 -3.75 -2.94
C GLU A 227 -35.13 -4.89 -2.76
N GLU A 228 -35.77 -4.94 -1.59
CA GLU A 228 -36.81 -5.93 -1.26
C GLU A 228 -37.97 -5.94 -2.26
#